data_AF-A0A1I4DV13-F1
#
_entry.id   AF-A0A1I4DV13-F1
#
_cell.length_a   1.000
_cell.length_b   1.000
_cell.length_c   1.000
_cell.angle_alpha   90.00
_cell.angle_beta   90.00
_cell.angle_gamma   90.00
#
_symmetry.space_group_name_H-M   'P 1'
#
loop_
_entity.id
_entity.type
_entity.pdbx_description
1 polymer ?
#
loop_
_entity_poly.entity_id
_entity_poly.type
_entity_poly.pdbx_seq_one_letter_code
_entity_poly.pdbx_strand_id
1 'polypeptide(L)'
;MIAYNTAVVLLGCALLGLAAGTVGTFSLLRGRALVADAVGHAALPGVAIAALIVATLGGDPRSLPPLLAGAATAGVLGVLAVQALARTGRIREDAAIAIVLSSFYALGVAILSWLQTQPGAAQAGLSKFILGQAAAMRAEDAVVAASVAGVCLLVCLVMFQRLRAVCFDPDFCRMQGLGVQKVDLLLLGLLVLVCVAGLQAVGLILVVALLVLPAATARLLTFRLPRMLAISAVIGAVCGAAGAWVSALRPEVPTGAAVVLALAAVFTVALLLAPERGLLAQVYTHLRRRLAADTEHFLRAAWEAQEIAGAGPGTAGDRWAPIGAVAAARGWRIGRARRLAFWLAQRGLVARADGNVHLTPRGAAAARRAVRAHRAVEHHLLAAGATDIASADRLADLVEHGLPPEMAARLLPEPSALPASPHQLGERRP
;
A
#
# COMPACT_ATOMS: atom_id res chain seq x y z
N MET A 1 -15.67 24.66 27.52
CA MET A 1 -16.34 23.40 27.91
C MET A 1 -16.88 22.76 26.65
N ILE A 2 -16.58 21.48 26.39
CA ILE A 2 -17.12 20.76 25.22
C ILE A 2 -18.61 20.49 25.49
N ALA A 3 -19.49 20.82 24.54
CA ALA A 3 -20.91 20.53 24.69
C ALA A 3 -21.14 19.01 24.74
N TYR A 4 -22.12 18.55 25.53
CA TYR A 4 -22.40 17.13 25.72
C TYR A 4 -22.58 16.38 24.38
N ASN A 5 -23.37 16.93 23.46
CA ASN A 5 -23.58 16.33 22.13
C ASN A 5 -22.27 16.22 21.33
N THR A 6 -21.38 17.22 21.43
CA THR A 6 -20.07 17.17 20.77
C THR A 6 -19.21 16.03 21.31
N ALA A 7 -19.23 15.80 22.63
CA ALA A 7 -18.51 14.68 23.24
C ALA A 7 -19.06 13.32 22.79
N VAL A 8 -20.39 13.19 22.69
CA VAL A 8 -21.06 11.98 22.19
C VAL A 8 -20.66 11.69 20.73
N VAL A 9 -20.74 12.69 19.85
CA VAL A 9 -20.33 12.57 18.44
C VAL A 9 -18.86 12.19 18.30
N LEU A 10 -17.98 12.87 19.05
CA LEU A 10 -16.54 12.56 19.08
C LEU A 10 -16.27 11.11 19.45
N LEU A 11 -16.86 10.64 20.54
CA LEU A 11 -16.67 9.27 21.04
C LEU A 11 -17.22 8.24 20.06
N GLY A 12 -18.43 8.42 19.54
CA GLY A 12 -19.00 7.44 18.61
C GLY A 12 -18.24 7.39 17.29
N CYS A 13 -17.82 8.53 16.72
CA CYS A 13 -16.97 8.54 15.52
C CYS A 13 -15.61 7.89 15.79
N ALA A 14 -15.00 8.13 16.96
CA ALA A 14 -13.74 7.51 17.33
C ALA A 14 -13.86 5.99 17.49
N LEU A 15 -14.89 5.52 18.19
CA LEU A 15 -15.12 4.09 18.44
C LEU A 15 -15.49 3.35 17.15
N LEU A 16 -16.33 3.94 16.31
CA LEU A 16 -16.63 3.39 15.00
C LEU A 16 -15.38 3.34 14.12
N GLY A 17 -14.56 4.40 14.11
CA GLY A 17 -13.29 4.43 13.38
C GLY A 17 -12.28 3.38 13.89
N LEU A 18 -12.28 3.10 15.19
CA LEU A 18 -11.48 2.05 15.81
C LEU A 18 -11.93 0.66 15.31
N ALA A 19 -13.24 0.39 15.35
CA ALA A 19 -13.83 -0.85 14.85
C ALA A 19 -13.58 -1.05 13.35
N ALA A 20 -13.84 -0.01 12.56
CA ALA A 20 -13.65 -0.02 11.12
C ALA A 20 -12.17 -0.17 10.74
N GLY A 21 -11.24 0.51 11.42
CA GLY A 21 -9.81 0.34 11.15
C GLY A 21 -9.33 -1.10 11.40
N THR A 22 -9.77 -1.71 12.50
CA THR A 22 -9.40 -3.11 12.83
C THR A 22 -9.97 -4.13 11.84
N VAL A 23 -11.28 -4.10 11.58
CA VAL A 23 -11.94 -5.02 10.63
C VAL A 23 -11.46 -4.75 9.19
N GLY A 24 -11.33 -3.48 8.83
CA GLY A 24 -10.86 -3.01 7.54
C GLY A 24 -9.43 -3.46 7.22
N THR A 25 -8.56 -3.56 8.23
CA THR A 25 -7.20 -4.11 8.09
C THR A 25 -7.22 -5.55 7.56
N PHE A 26 -8.06 -6.42 8.13
CA PHE A 26 -8.20 -7.80 7.66
C PHE A 26 -8.88 -7.87 6.29
N SER A 27 -9.90 -7.05 6.04
CA SER A 27 -10.56 -6.97 4.73
C SER A 27 -9.58 -6.56 3.61
N LEU A 28 -8.76 -5.54 3.87
CA LEU A 28 -7.72 -5.08 2.95
C LEU A 28 -6.67 -6.16 2.69
N LEU A 29 -6.19 -6.83 3.75
CA LEU A 29 -5.22 -7.92 3.60
C LEU A 29 -5.76 -9.10 2.80
N ARG A 30 -7.07 -9.33 2.88
CA ARG A 30 -7.75 -10.37 2.10
C ARG A 30 -8.10 -9.97 0.67
N GLY A 31 -7.78 -8.74 0.24
CA GLY A 31 -8.13 -8.23 -1.08
C GLY A 31 -9.63 -7.90 -1.23
N ARG A 32 -10.38 -7.76 -0.13
CA ARG A 32 -11.83 -7.57 -0.12
C ARG A 32 -12.27 -6.18 0.32
N ALA A 33 -11.39 -5.19 0.15
CA ALA A 33 -11.66 -3.81 0.60
C ALA A 33 -12.96 -3.22 0.02
N LEU A 34 -13.29 -3.54 -1.23
CA LEU A 34 -14.49 -3.05 -1.92
C LEU A 34 -15.79 -3.77 -1.52
N VAL A 35 -15.71 -4.88 -0.77
CA VAL A 35 -16.91 -5.58 -0.31
C VAL A 35 -17.70 -4.71 0.68
N ALA A 36 -17.03 -3.87 1.46
CA ALA A 36 -17.68 -2.91 2.36
C ALA A 36 -18.62 -1.94 1.61
N ASP A 37 -18.19 -1.49 0.43
CA ASP A 37 -18.96 -0.59 -0.43
C ASP A 37 -20.19 -1.32 -1.00
N ALA A 38 -19.99 -2.53 -1.53
CA ALA A 38 -21.09 -3.37 -1.99
C ALA A 38 -22.12 -3.68 -0.90
N VAL A 39 -21.68 -3.97 0.35
CA VAL A 39 -22.57 -4.18 1.50
C VAL A 39 -23.45 -2.97 1.75
N GLY A 40 -22.85 -1.78 1.74
CA GLY A 40 -23.58 -0.57 2.09
C GLY A 40 -24.60 -0.15 1.03
N HIS A 41 -24.30 -0.37 -0.25
CA HIS A 41 -25.29 -0.23 -1.31
C HIS A 41 -26.32 -1.37 -1.33
N ALA A 42 -25.92 -2.59 -0.96
CA ALA A 42 -26.83 -3.72 -0.78
C ALA A 42 -27.81 -3.52 0.38
N ALA A 43 -27.47 -2.71 1.38
CA ALA A 43 -28.36 -2.39 2.48
C ALA A 43 -29.57 -1.54 2.04
N LEU A 44 -29.45 -0.73 0.98
CA LEU A 44 -30.50 0.20 0.52
C LEU A 44 -31.83 -0.47 0.16
N PRO A 45 -31.89 -1.50 -0.70
CA PRO A 45 -33.14 -2.21 -0.96
C PRO A 45 -33.71 -2.83 0.32
N GLY A 46 -32.86 -3.29 1.24
CA GLY A 46 -33.29 -3.83 2.54
C GLY A 46 -34.01 -2.80 3.41
N VAL A 47 -33.44 -1.60 3.53
CA VAL A 47 -34.07 -0.48 4.25
C VAL A 47 -35.40 -0.10 3.61
N ALA A 48 -35.45 -0.03 2.28
CA ALA A 48 -36.65 0.33 1.54
C ALA A 48 -37.77 -0.71 1.68
N ILE A 49 -37.43 -2.00 1.59
CA ILE A 49 -38.38 -3.11 1.79
C ILE A 49 -38.87 -3.16 3.24
N ALA A 50 -37.97 -2.98 4.22
CA ALA A 50 -38.37 -2.95 5.63
C ALA A 50 -39.33 -1.79 5.92
N ALA A 51 -39.07 -0.60 5.38
CA ALA A 51 -39.99 0.54 5.50
C ALA A 51 -41.38 0.22 4.91
N LEU A 52 -41.41 -0.47 3.76
CA LEU A 52 -42.65 -0.89 3.12
C LEU A 52 -43.44 -1.89 3.96
N ILE A 53 -42.77 -2.90 4.52
CA ILE A 53 -43.40 -3.91 5.39
C ILE A 53 -43.99 -3.25 6.65
N VAL A 54 -43.26 -2.32 7.27
CA VAL A 54 -43.77 -1.63 8.46
C VAL A 54 -44.96 -0.73 8.11
N ALA A 55 -44.90 -0.05 6.97
CA ALA A 55 -46.00 0.79 6.48
C ALA A 55 -47.27 -0.04 6.22
N THR A 56 -47.14 -1.23 5.62
CA THR A 56 -48.31 -2.10 5.35
C THR A 56 -48.91 -2.70 6.62
N LEU A 57 -48.10 -2.89 7.67
CA LEU A 57 -48.54 -3.35 8.99
C LEU A 57 -49.12 -2.20 9.87
N GLY A 58 -49.23 -0.98 9.33
CA GLY A 58 -49.77 0.18 10.05
C GLY A 58 -48.83 0.76 11.11
N GLY A 59 -47.55 0.38 11.12
CA GLY A 59 -46.53 0.93 12.00
C GLY A 59 -45.88 2.19 11.44
N ASP A 60 -45.05 2.86 12.25
CA ASP A 60 -44.25 4.00 11.77
C ASP A 60 -43.11 3.51 10.85
N PRO A 61 -43.11 3.87 9.55
CA PRO A 61 -42.07 3.48 8.60
C PRO A 61 -40.66 3.96 8.99
N ARG A 62 -40.55 4.89 9.94
CA ARG A 62 -39.28 5.42 10.46
C ARG A 62 -38.72 4.67 11.65
N SER A 63 -39.39 3.61 12.11
CA SER A 63 -38.90 2.82 13.24
C SER A 63 -37.51 2.24 12.94
N LEU A 64 -36.53 2.63 13.75
CA LEU A 64 -35.11 2.29 13.56
C LEU A 64 -34.84 0.77 13.57
N PRO A 65 -35.39 -0.03 14.50
CA PRO A 65 -35.08 -1.46 14.58
C PRO A 65 -35.39 -2.26 13.30
N PRO A 66 -36.58 -2.14 12.67
CA PRO A 66 -36.87 -2.86 11.43
C PRO A 66 -36.05 -2.35 10.24
N LEU A 67 -35.74 -1.05 10.16
CA LEU A 67 -34.88 -0.51 9.09
C LEU A 67 -33.45 -1.08 9.19
N LEU A 68 -32.90 -1.17 10.39
CA LEU A 68 -31.58 -1.79 10.62
C LEU A 68 -31.60 -3.29 10.34
N ALA A 69 -32.68 -3.99 10.71
CA ALA A 69 -32.84 -5.41 10.37
C ALA A 69 -32.94 -5.62 8.84
N GLY A 70 -33.66 -4.76 8.13
CA GLY A 70 -33.71 -4.74 6.67
C GLY A 70 -32.34 -4.49 6.04
N ALA A 71 -31.62 -3.48 6.52
CA ALA A 71 -30.26 -3.16 6.09
C ALA A 71 -29.30 -4.35 6.29
N ALA A 72 -29.33 -4.97 7.47
CA ALA A 72 -28.48 -6.10 7.81
C ALA A 72 -28.80 -7.34 6.96
N THR A 73 -30.09 -7.68 6.81
CA THR A 73 -30.50 -8.84 6.01
C THR A 73 -30.12 -8.67 4.55
N ALA A 74 -30.38 -7.51 3.94
CA ALA A 74 -30.00 -7.25 2.57
C ALA A 74 -28.47 -7.14 2.39
N GLY A 75 -27.74 -6.58 3.35
CA GLY A 75 -26.28 -6.58 3.36
C GLY A 75 -25.68 -7.98 3.41
N VAL A 76 -26.21 -8.86 4.26
CA VAL A 76 -25.82 -10.29 4.31
C VAL A 76 -26.15 -10.98 2.98
N LEU A 77 -27.34 -10.76 2.43
CA LEU A 77 -27.72 -11.32 1.13
C LEU A 77 -26.81 -10.84 0.00
N GLY A 78 -26.45 -9.55 -0.03
CA GLY A 78 -25.51 -8.99 -1.00
C GLY A 78 -24.14 -9.65 -0.91
N VAL A 79 -23.61 -9.82 0.30
CA VAL A 79 -22.35 -10.54 0.53
C VAL A 79 -22.41 -12.00 0.08
N LEU A 80 -23.51 -12.69 0.41
CA LEU A 80 -23.71 -14.08 -0.02
C LEU A 80 -23.81 -14.17 -1.54
N ALA A 81 -24.45 -13.20 -2.20
CA ALA A 81 -24.49 -13.11 -3.65
C ALA A 81 -23.10 -12.89 -4.26
N VAL A 82 -22.29 -11.97 -3.71
CA VAL A 82 -20.90 -11.77 -4.13
C VAL A 82 -20.10 -13.08 -4.01
N GLN A 83 -20.20 -13.75 -2.85
CA GLN A 83 -19.51 -15.02 -2.64
C GLN A 83 -20.02 -16.12 -3.58
N ALA A 84 -21.32 -16.24 -3.79
CA ALA A 84 -21.90 -17.24 -4.67
C ALA A 84 -21.39 -17.07 -6.10
N LEU A 85 -21.36 -15.82 -6.58
CA LEU A 85 -20.90 -15.49 -7.92
C LEU A 85 -19.39 -15.73 -8.08
N ALA A 86 -18.59 -15.33 -7.09
CA ALA A 86 -17.14 -15.56 -7.08
C ALA A 86 -16.78 -17.05 -6.98
N ARG A 87 -17.56 -17.86 -6.27
CA ARG A 87 -17.35 -19.32 -6.13
C ARG A 87 -17.52 -20.08 -7.44
N THR A 88 -18.24 -19.54 -8.42
CA THR A 88 -18.40 -20.20 -9.73
C THR A 88 -17.09 -20.29 -10.52
N GLY A 89 -16.08 -19.47 -10.16
CA GLY A 89 -14.81 -19.38 -10.89
C GLY A 89 -14.91 -18.73 -12.27
N ARG A 90 -16.12 -18.44 -12.76
CA ARG A 90 -16.37 -17.82 -14.08
C ARG A 90 -16.24 -16.31 -14.08
N ILE A 91 -16.43 -15.69 -12.91
CA ILE A 91 -16.46 -14.24 -12.74
C ILE A 91 -15.41 -13.88 -11.67
N ARG A 92 -14.56 -12.90 -11.99
CA ARG A 92 -13.59 -12.35 -11.04
C ARG A 92 -14.30 -11.73 -9.85
N GLU A 93 -13.72 -11.85 -8.66
CA GLU A 93 -14.32 -11.34 -7.42
C GLU A 93 -14.65 -9.84 -7.50
N ASP A 94 -13.76 -9.02 -8.08
CA ASP A 94 -14.00 -7.58 -8.29
C ASP A 94 -15.22 -7.30 -9.19
N ALA A 95 -15.41 -8.11 -10.23
CA ALA A 95 -16.56 -8.00 -11.13
C ALA A 95 -17.85 -8.47 -10.43
N ALA A 96 -17.77 -9.51 -9.60
CA ALA A 96 -18.91 -9.95 -8.80
C ALA A 96 -19.37 -8.88 -7.80
N ILE A 97 -18.42 -8.21 -7.14
CA ILE A 97 -18.69 -7.05 -6.28
C ILE A 97 -19.42 -5.96 -7.07
N ALA A 98 -18.92 -5.58 -8.24
CA ALA A 98 -19.51 -4.53 -9.07
C ALA A 98 -20.93 -4.85 -9.58
N ILE A 99 -21.17 -6.11 -9.96
CA ILE A 99 -22.51 -6.58 -10.39
C ILE A 99 -23.50 -6.46 -9.23
N VAL A 100 -23.18 -7.02 -8.07
CA VAL A 100 -24.07 -6.98 -6.90
C VAL A 100 -24.31 -5.55 -6.44
N LEU A 101 -23.25 -4.74 -6.34
CA LEU A 101 -23.30 -3.32 -6.03
C LEU A 101 -24.30 -2.59 -6.94
N SER A 102 -24.14 -2.71 -8.26
CA SER A 102 -24.97 -1.99 -9.24
C SER A 102 -26.42 -2.45 -9.22
N SER A 103 -26.65 -3.77 -9.16
CA SER A 103 -28.00 -4.35 -9.17
C SER A 103 -28.78 -4.01 -7.90
N PHE A 104 -28.17 -4.16 -6.72
CA PHE A 104 -28.85 -3.85 -5.46
C PHE A 104 -29.07 -2.33 -5.31
N TYR A 105 -28.09 -1.52 -5.71
CA TYR A 105 -28.27 -0.06 -5.69
C TYR A 105 -29.44 0.37 -6.58
N ALA A 106 -29.47 -0.10 -7.83
CA ALA A 106 -30.56 0.21 -8.76
C ALA A 106 -31.92 -0.25 -8.23
N LEU A 107 -31.99 -1.46 -7.67
CA LEU A 107 -33.21 -1.98 -7.04
C LEU A 107 -33.65 -1.12 -5.85
N GLY A 108 -32.73 -0.78 -4.95
CA GLY A 108 -33.03 0.06 -3.79
C GLY A 108 -33.51 1.45 -4.18
N VAL A 109 -32.86 2.08 -5.16
CA VAL A 109 -33.27 3.39 -5.70
C VAL A 109 -34.63 3.31 -6.40
N ALA A 110 -34.92 2.24 -7.14
CA ALA A 110 -36.21 2.04 -7.79
C ALA A 110 -37.36 1.92 -6.76
N ILE A 111 -37.16 1.10 -5.73
CA ILE A 111 -38.12 0.94 -4.63
C ILE A 111 -38.30 2.27 -3.88
N LEU A 112 -37.20 2.96 -3.56
CA LEU A 112 -37.25 4.23 -2.84
C LEU A 112 -37.96 5.33 -3.67
N SER A 113 -37.69 5.40 -4.97
CA SER A 113 -38.34 6.35 -5.89
C SER A 113 -39.85 6.09 -5.97
N TRP A 114 -40.24 4.81 -6.01
CA TRP A 114 -41.66 4.44 -5.98
C TRP A 114 -42.33 4.75 -4.64
N LEU A 115 -41.63 4.54 -3.52
CA LEU A 115 -42.14 4.97 -2.20
C LEU A 115 -42.37 6.47 -2.19
N GLN A 116 -41.45 7.29 -2.71
CA GLN A 116 -41.59 8.74 -2.70
C GLN A 116 -42.83 9.28 -3.44
N THR A 117 -43.41 8.53 -4.38
CA THR A 117 -44.64 8.94 -5.09
C THR A 117 -45.92 8.61 -4.33
N GLN A 118 -45.85 7.78 -3.27
CA GLN A 118 -47.00 7.44 -2.43
C GLN A 118 -47.32 8.58 -1.44
N PRO A 119 -48.61 8.95 -1.25
CA PRO A 119 -49.01 9.96 -0.27
C PRO A 119 -48.64 9.48 1.15
N GLY A 120 -47.83 10.28 1.86
CA GLY A 120 -47.29 9.97 3.19
C GLY A 120 -45.81 9.54 3.18
N ALA A 121 -45.29 9.05 2.05
CA ALA A 121 -43.91 8.57 1.96
C ALA A 121 -42.89 9.65 1.51
N ALA A 122 -43.34 10.75 0.89
CA ALA A 122 -42.52 11.95 0.66
C ALA A 122 -41.97 12.57 1.95
N GLN A 123 -42.56 12.26 3.12
CA GLN A 123 -42.05 12.68 4.42
C GLN A 123 -41.04 11.69 5.04
N ALA A 124 -40.79 10.51 4.46
CA ALA A 124 -40.13 9.42 5.20
C ALA A 124 -38.66 9.71 5.60
N GLY A 125 -38.01 10.76 5.10
CA GLY A 125 -36.66 11.15 5.55
C GLY A 125 -35.56 10.12 5.26
N LEU A 126 -35.88 9.04 4.54
CA LEU A 126 -34.98 7.93 4.22
C LEU A 126 -33.71 8.39 3.48
N SER A 127 -33.80 9.44 2.64
CA SER A 127 -32.63 10.01 1.98
C SER A 127 -31.62 10.59 2.99
N LYS A 128 -32.08 11.25 4.05
CA LYS A 128 -31.23 11.75 5.14
C LYS A 128 -30.68 10.61 6.00
N PHE A 129 -31.43 9.53 6.18
CA PHE A 129 -30.96 8.32 6.87
C PHE A 129 -29.79 7.65 6.12
N ILE A 130 -29.92 7.49 4.80
CA ILE A 130 -28.91 6.85 3.95
C ILE A 130 -27.61 7.67 3.87
N LEU A 131 -27.74 9.00 3.76
CA LEU A 131 -26.61 9.91 3.73
C LEU A 131 -25.93 10.05 5.11
N GLY A 132 -26.61 9.64 6.18
CA GLY A 132 -26.17 9.77 7.56
C GLY A 132 -26.21 11.21 8.07
N GLN A 133 -26.44 11.36 9.37
CA GLN A 133 -26.35 12.65 10.05
C GLN A 133 -25.48 12.53 11.30
N ALA A 134 -24.18 12.42 11.07
CA ALA A 134 -23.14 12.40 12.09
C ALA A 134 -23.27 13.49 13.16
N ALA A 135 -23.63 14.72 12.75
CA ALA A 135 -23.85 15.84 13.66
C ALA A 135 -25.07 15.66 14.58
N ALA A 136 -26.03 14.80 14.22
CA ALA A 136 -27.26 14.55 14.96
C ALA A 136 -27.20 13.26 15.81
N MET A 137 -26.01 12.65 15.94
CA MET A 137 -25.83 11.39 16.65
C MET A 137 -26.23 11.51 18.12
N ARG A 138 -27.07 10.58 18.58
CA ARG A 138 -27.56 10.50 19.97
C ARG A 138 -26.66 9.63 20.83
N ALA A 139 -26.83 9.72 22.14
CA ALA A 139 -26.10 8.88 23.10
C ALA A 139 -26.36 7.38 22.85
N GLU A 140 -27.58 7.01 22.45
CA GLU A 140 -27.94 5.65 22.09
C GLU A 140 -27.14 5.15 20.87
N ASP A 141 -26.99 5.97 19.83
CA ASP A 141 -26.18 5.63 18.65
C ASP A 141 -24.70 5.44 19.03
N ALA A 142 -24.18 6.27 19.94
CA ALA A 142 -22.82 6.14 20.45
C ALA A 142 -22.61 4.84 21.24
N VAL A 143 -23.61 4.41 22.03
CA VAL A 143 -23.58 3.13 22.76
C VAL A 143 -23.63 1.95 21.78
N VAL A 144 -24.42 2.05 20.71
CA VAL A 144 -24.42 1.04 19.64
C VAL A 144 -23.06 0.99 18.94
N ALA A 145 -22.45 2.13 18.61
CA ALA A 145 -21.11 2.17 18.05
C ALA A 145 -20.06 1.57 19.01
N ALA A 146 -20.17 1.85 20.31
CA ALA A 146 -19.30 1.30 21.35
C ALA A 146 -19.44 -0.23 21.47
N SER A 147 -20.67 -0.75 21.48
CA SER A 147 -20.92 -2.19 21.57
C SER A 147 -20.42 -2.93 20.34
N VAL A 148 -20.65 -2.38 19.15
CA VAL A 148 -20.13 -2.93 17.89
C VAL A 148 -18.61 -2.90 17.86
N ALA A 149 -17.99 -1.80 18.29
CA ALA A 149 -16.54 -1.72 18.41
C ALA A 149 -15.99 -2.77 19.37
N GLY A 150 -16.62 -2.95 20.53
CA GLY A 150 -16.24 -3.97 21.51
C GLY A 150 -16.36 -5.39 20.94
N VAL A 151 -17.46 -5.73 20.28
CA VAL A 151 -17.68 -7.04 19.65
C VAL A 151 -16.66 -7.28 18.54
N CYS A 152 -16.45 -6.31 17.64
CA CYS A 152 -15.47 -6.44 16.57
C CYS A 152 -14.05 -6.67 17.11
N LEU A 153 -13.64 -5.90 18.13
CA LEU A 153 -12.33 -6.06 18.74
C LEU A 153 -12.19 -7.41 19.41
N LEU A 154 -13.18 -7.82 20.22
CA LEU A 154 -13.16 -9.09 20.91
C LEU A 154 -13.05 -10.26 19.91
N VAL A 155 -13.88 -10.26 18.87
CA VAL A 155 -13.83 -11.29 17.83
C VAL A 155 -12.49 -11.26 17.11
N CYS A 156 -11.98 -10.09 16.72
CA CYS A 156 -10.67 -9.97 16.07
C CYS A 156 -9.51 -10.44 16.95
N LEU A 157 -9.57 -10.21 18.27
CA LEU A 157 -8.57 -10.68 19.23
C LEU A 157 -8.63 -12.19 19.42
N VAL A 158 -9.81 -12.74 19.70
CA VAL A 158 -10.00 -14.18 19.91
C VAL A 158 -9.70 -14.98 18.65
N MET A 159 -10.09 -14.47 17.48
CA MET A 159 -9.86 -15.11 16.18
C MET A 159 -8.58 -14.63 15.50
N PHE A 160 -7.71 -13.89 16.19
CA PHE A 160 -6.53 -13.25 15.59
C PHE A 160 -5.66 -14.21 14.79
N GLN A 161 -5.33 -15.38 15.36
CA GLN A 161 -4.48 -16.37 14.71
C GLN A 161 -5.14 -16.97 13.45
N ARG A 162 -6.45 -17.23 13.50
CA ARG A 162 -7.21 -17.77 12.37
C ARG A 162 -7.34 -16.74 11.25
N LEU A 163 -7.73 -15.51 11.59
CA LEU A 163 -7.82 -14.41 10.62
C LEU A 163 -6.46 -14.13 9.97
N ARG A 164 -5.40 -14.08 10.76
CA ARG A 164 -4.02 -13.93 10.27
C ARG A 164 -3.66 -15.05 9.30
N ALA A 165 -3.80 -16.32 9.70
CA ALA A 165 -3.38 -17.46 8.90
C ALA A 165 -4.07 -17.45 7.52
N VAL A 166 -5.39 -17.24 7.51
CA VAL A 166 -6.18 -17.26 6.28
C VAL A 166 -5.90 -16.03 5.40
N CYS A 167 -5.53 -14.88 5.97
CA CYS A 167 -5.13 -13.70 5.20
C CYS A 167 -3.79 -13.86 4.46
N PHE A 168 -2.85 -14.63 4.99
CA PHE A 168 -1.52 -14.78 4.40
C PHE A 168 -1.38 -16.04 3.54
N ASP A 169 -2.02 -17.14 3.92
CA ASP A 169 -1.96 -18.38 3.17
C ASP A 169 -3.25 -19.21 3.33
N PRO A 170 -4.28 -18.94 2.50
CA PRO A 170 -5.54 -19.68 2.56
C PRO A 170 -5.38 -21.13 2.07
N ASP A 171 -4.38 -21.46 1.24
CA ASP A 171 -4.19 -22.80 0.70
C ASP A 171 -3.57 -23.72 1.76
N PHE A 172 -2.55 -23.22 2.46
CA PHE A 172 -1.98 -23.90 3.62
C PHE A 172 -3.00 -24.09 4.74
N CYS A 173 -3.88 -23.11 4.98
CA CYS A 173 -4.97 -23.24 5.94
C CYS A 173 -5.94 -24.37 5.55
N ARG A 174 -6.29 -24.50 4.26
CA ARG A 174 -7.14 -25.59 3.76
C ARG A 174 -6.50 -26.95 3.98
N MET A 175 -5.19 -27.08 3.70
CA MET A 175 -4.45 -28.32 3.92
C MET A 175 -4.38 -28.71 5.40
N GLN A 176 -4.30 -27.75 6.31
CA GLN A 176 -4.35 -27.97 7.75
C GLN A 176 -5.76 -28.20 8.32
N GLY A 177 -6.80 -28.29 7.47
CA GLY A 177 -8.18 -28.50 7.90
C GLY A 177 -8.86 -27.27 8.50
N LEU A 178 -8.26 -26.08 8.41
CA LEU A 178 -8.92 -24.83 8.79
C LEU A 178 -10.00 -24.48 7.76
N GLY A 179 -11.23 -24.30 8.23
CA GLY A 179 -12.36 -23.91 7.40
C GLY A 179 -12.25 -22.45 6.94
N VAL A 180 -11.49 -22.20 5.87
CA VAL A 180 -11.29 -20.87 5.25
C VAL A 180 -12.61 -20.16 4.99
N GLN A 181 -13.62 -20.88 4.48
CA GLN A 181 -14.94 -20.34 4.22
C GLN A 181 -15.63 -19.79 5.48
N LYS A 182 -15.44 -20.44 6.64
CA LYS A 182 -16.03 -19.98 7.92
C LYS A 182 -15.36 -18.70 8.40
N VAL A 183 -14.04 -18.59 8.25
CA VAL A 183 -13.28 -17.37 8.60
C VAL A 183 -13.66 -16.22 7.67
N ASP A 184 -13.89 -16.51 6.39
CA ASP A 184 -14.35 -15.51 5.42
C ASP A 184 -15.75 -15.01 5.73
N LEU A 185 -16.68 -15.92 6.01
CA LEU A 185 -18.03 -15.58 6.44
C LEU A 185 -18.02 -14.75 7.73
N LEU A 186 -17.14 -15.09 8.68
CA LEU A 186 -16.96 -14.30 9.90
C LEU A 186 -16.47 -12.88 9.59
N LEU A 187 -15.41 -12.73 8.80
CA LEU A 187 -14.87 -11.42 8.41
C LEU A 187 -15.93 -10.58 7.69
N LEU A 188 -16.69 -11.20 6.80
CA LEU A 188 -17.78 -10.56 6.08
C LEU A 188 -18.94 -10.18 7.01
N GLY A 189 -19.27 -11.02 7.99
CA GLY A 189 -20.24 -10.70 9.03
C GLY A 189 -19.82 -9.50 9.89
N LEU A 190 -18.53 -9.40 10.24
CA LEU A 190 -17.97 -8.23 10.92
C LEU A 190 -18.05 -6.96 10.06
N LEU A 191 -17.79 -7.08 8.75
CA LEU A 191 -17.95 -5.96 7.82
C LEU A 191 -19.41 -5.49 7.75
N VAL A 192 -20.37 -6.42 7.62
CA VAL A 192 -21.80 -6.08 7.64
C VAL A 192 -22.19 -5.41 8.96
N LEU A 193 -21.72 -5.94 10.08
CA LEU A 193 -22.00 -5.37 11.40
C LEU A 193 -21.50 -3.91 11.52
N VAL A 194 -20.26 -3.63 11.11
CA VAL A 194 -19.70 -2.27 11.10
C VAL A 194 -20.44 -1.37 10.11
N CYS A 195 -20.73 -1.87 8.90
CA CYS A 195 -21.47 -1.12 7.88
C CYS A 195 -22.86 -0.70 8.35
N VAL A 196 -23.63 -1.62 8.92
CA VAL A 196 -25.00 -1.35 9.39
C VAL A 196 -24.99 -0.37 10.57
N ALA A 197 -24.10 -0.58 11.55
CA ALA A 197 -23.98 0.31 12.71
C ALA A 197 -23.56 1.73 12.31
N GLY A 198 -22.63 1.82 11.36
CA GLY A 198 -22.14 3.10 10.88
C GLY A 198 -23.07 3.81 9.90
N LEU A 199 -23.92 3.08 9.16
CA LEU A 199 -24.85 3.63 8.17
C LEU A 199 -25.77 4.68 8.81
N GLN A 200 -26.38 4.33 9.94
CA GLN A 200 -27.24 5.25 10.70
C GLN A 200 -26.45 6.40 11.33
N ALA A 201 -25.33 6.07 11.98
CA ALA A 201 -24.60 7.04 12.79
C ALA A 201 -23.92 8.11 11.95
N VAL A 202 -23.29 7.72 10.82
CA VAL A 202 -22.36 8.60 10.12
C VAL A 202 -22.48 8.57 8.59
N GLY A 203 -23.22 7.61 8.04
CA GLY A 203 -23.54 7.53 6.62
C GLY A 203 -22.62 6.60 5.83
N LEU A 204 -23.13 6.10 4.71
CA LEU A 204 -22.50 5.06 3.88
C LEU A 204 -21.06 5.39 3.49
N ILE A 205 -20.85 6.54 2.86
CA ILE A 205 -19.55 6.95 2.29
C ILE A 205 -18.47 6.99 3.39
N LEU A 206 -18.83 7.50 4.57
CA LEU A 206 -17.88 7.61 5.66
C LEU A 206 -17.49 6.23 6.20
N VAL A 207 -18.43 5.30 6.32
CA VAL A 207 -18.10 3.96 6.84
C VAL A 207 -17.14 3.23 5.93
N VAL A 208 -17.34 3.31 4.61
CA VAL A 208 -16.42 2.75 3.62
C VAL A 208 -15.04 3.40 3.76
N ALA A 209 -14.98 4.73 3.90
CA ALA A 209 -13.72 5.44 4.11
C ALA A 209 -13.00 5.01 5.40
N LEU A 210 -13.72 4.85 6.52
CA LEU A 210 -13.18 4.39 7.80
C LEU A 210 -12.69 2.93 7.75
N LEU A 211 -13.27 2.09 6.90
CA LEU A 211 -12.81 0.71 6.69
C LEU A 211 -11.54 0.67 5.83
N VAL A 212 -11.45 1.50 4.78
CA VAL A 212 -10.40 1.39 3.77
C VAL A 212 -9.19 2.29 4.06
N LEU A 213 -9.40 3.58 4.32
CA LEU A 213 -8.29 4.55 4.41
C LEU A 213 -7.35 4.31 5.59
N PRO A 214 -7.81 4.06 6.84
CA PRO A 214 -6.90 3.75 7.94
C PRO A 214 -6.09 2.48 7.70
N ALA A 215 -6.72 1.45 7.13
CA ALA A 215 -6.07 0.18 6.81
C ALA A 215 -5.00 0.36 5.72
N ALA A 216 -5.33 1.09 4.65
CA ALA A 216 -4.40 1.41 3.57
C ALA A 216 -3.22 2.26 4.08
N THR A 217 -3.49 3.25 4.91
CA THR A 217 -2.47 4.09 5.54
C THR A 217 -1.54 3.27 6.42
N ALA A 218 -2.08 2.42 7.30
CA ALA A 218 -1.27 1.56 8.17
C ALA A 218 -0.40 0.58 7.37
N ARG A 219 -0.90 0.09 6.22
CA ARG A 219 -0.16 -0.80 5.31
C ARG A 219 1.03 -0.11 4.63
N LEU A 220 1.02 1.22 4.51
CA LEU A 220 2.17 1.99 4.02
C LEU A 220 3.25 2.14 5.10
N LEU A 221 2.84 2.22 6.37
CA LEU A 221 3.71 2.52 7.50
C LEU A 221 4.40 1.28 8.10
N THR A 222 3.80 0.09 8.00
CA THR A 222 4.37 -1.12 8.62
C THR A 222 4.07 -2.42 7.87
N PHE A 223 4.93 -3.42 8.10
CA PHE A 223 4.81 -4.78 7.56
C PHE A 223 4.31 -5.79 8.61
N ARG A 224 4.30 -5.42 9.90
CA ARG A 224 3.92 -6.32 10.99
C ARG A 224 2.42 -6.21 11.26
N LEU A 225 1.67 -7.30 11.08
CA LEU A 225 0.21 -7.31 11.24
C LEU A 225 -0.30 -6.73 12.58
N PRO A 226 0.25 -7.11 13.77
CA PRO A 226 -0.22 -6.53 15.03
C PRO A 226 -0.05 -5.00 15.08
N ARG A 227 1.07 -4.49 14.55
CA ARG A 227 1.32 -3.05 14.46
C ARG A 227 0.38 -2.39 13.45
N MET A 228 0.10 -3.05 12.33
CA MET A 228 -0.82 -2.56 11.31
C MET A 228 -2.23 -2.39 11.88
N LEU A 229 -2.73 -3.37 12.64
CA LEU A 229 -4.03 -3.29 13.31
C LEU A 229 -4.09 -2.13 14.29
N ALA A 230 -3.08 -2.00 15.16
CA ALA A 230 -3.03 -0.92 16.15
C ALA A 230 -2.98 0.47 15.48
N ILE A 231 -2.11 0.64 14.47
CA ILE A 231 -1.97 1.91 13.74
C ILE A 231 -3.27 2.23 13.00
N SER A 232 -3.89 1.26 12.32
CA SER A 232 -5.14 1.47 11.60
C SER A 232 -6.28 1.86 12.53
N ALA A 233 -6.42 1.17 13.67
CA ALA A 233 -7.43 1.47 14.68
C ALA A 233 -7.25 2.88 15.27
N VAL A 234 -5.99 3.26 15.59
CA VAL A 234 -5.67 4.59 16.12
C VAL A 234 -5.91 5.68 15.07
N ILE A 235 -5.51 5.48 13.81
CA ILE A 235 -5.75 6.45 12.74
C ILE A 235 -7.26 6.64 12.53
N GLY A 236 -8.02 5.55 12.48
CA GLY A 236 -9.48 5.60 12.34
C GLY A 236 -10.12 6.36 13.50
N ALA A 237 -9.72 6.06 14.74
CA ALA A 237 -10.24 6.72 15.93
C ALA A 237 -9.89 8.21 15.99
N VAL A 238 -8.62 8.55 15.75
CA VAL A 238 -8.11 9.93 15.80
C VAL A 238 -8.71 10.77 14.68
N CYS A 239 -8.78 10.25 13.44
CA CYS A 239 -9.39 11.00 12.33
C CYS A 239 -10.91 11.13 12.49
N GLY A 240 -11.58 10.09 13.02
CA GLY A 240 -12.99 10.15 13.39
C GLY A 240 -13.27 11.24 14.42
N ALA A 241 -12.48 11.29 15.49
CA ALA A 241 -12.56 12.34 16.49
C ALA A 241 -12.20 13.72 15.90
N ALA A 242 -11.09 13.83 15.17
CA ALA A 242 -10.64 15.10 14.61
C ALA A 242 -11.66 15.70 13.63
N GLY A 243 -12.26 14.90 12.75
CA GLY A 243 -13.29 15.39 11.83
C GLY A 243 -14.57 15.81 12.55
N ALA A 244 -14.98 15.08 13.60
CA ALA A 244 -16.07 15.49 14.47
C ALA A 244 -15.79 16.80 15.22
N TRP A 245 -14.55 16.98 15.70
CA TRP A 245 -14.09 18.20 16.35
C TRP A 245 -14.15 19.40 15.40
N VAL A 246 -13.65 19.25 14.17
CA VAL A 246 -13.66 20.31 13.16
C VAL A 246 -15.09 20.74 12.82
N SER A 247 -16.01 19.77 12.66
CA SER A 247 -17.43 20.06 12.41
C SER A 247 -18.11 20.75 13.60
N ALA A 248 -17.70 20.44 14.83
CA ALA A 248 -18.19 21.13 16.02
C ALA A 248 -17.73 22.61 16.10
N LEU A 249 -16.54 22.92 15.58
CA LEU A 249 -16.04 24.30 15.49
C LEU A 249 -16.64 25.07 14.29
N ARG A 250 -16.99 24.36 13.21
CA ARG A 250 -17.56 24.91 11.99
C ARG A 250 -18.85 24.16 11.64
N PRO A 251 -20.01 24.57 12.21
CA PRO A 251 -21.29 23.85 12.04
C PRO A 251 -21.75 23.69 10.59
N GLU A 252 -21.24 24.53 9.68
CA GLU A 252 -21.53 24.49 8.25
C GLU A 252 -20.85 23.32 7.53
N VAL A 253 -19.82 22.70 8.13
CA VAL A 253 -19.08 21.58 7.53
C VAL A 253 -19.72 20.24 7.92
N PRO A 254 -20.18 19.43 6.95
CA PRO A 254 -20.68 18.08 7.23
C PRO A 254 -19.61 17.23 7.90
N THR A 255 -19.96 16.63 9.03
CA THR A 255 -19.05 15.85 9.88
C THR A 255 -18.42 14.68 9.12
N GLY A 256 -19.21 13.96 8.31
CA GLY A 256 -18.72 12.85 7.49
C GLY A 256 -17.65 13.29 6.49
N ALA A 257 -17.89 14.40 5.77
CA ALA A 257 -16.92 14.95 4.83
C ALA A 257 -15.62 15.37 5.53
N ALA A 258 -15.72 16.01 6.70
CA ALA A 258 -14.55 16.40 7.50
C ALA A 258 -13.69 15.19 7.91
N VAL A 259 -14.31 14.09 8.35
CA VAL A 259 -13.59 12.86 8.71
C VAL A 259 -12.94 12.21 7.48
N VAL A 260 -13.65 12.11 6.35
CA VAL A 260 -13.09 11.54 5.11
C VAL A 260 -11.89 12.35 4.63
N LEU A 261 -11.97 13.68 4.65
CA LEU A 261 -10.86 14.56 4.25
C LEU A 261 -9.67 14.44 5.20
N ALA A 262 -9.91 14.31 6.51
CA ALA A 262 -8.84 14.06 7.48
C ALA A 262 -8.13 12.72 7.20
N LEU A 263 -8.90 11.65 6.96
CA LEU A 263 -8.34 10.34 6.59
C LEU A 263 -7.55 10.40 5.28
N ALA A 264 -8.08 11.08 4.26
CA ALA A 264 -7.43 11.24 2.97
C ALA A 264 -6.13 12.03 3.10
N ALA A 265 -6.13 13.12 3.87
CA ALA A 265 -4.92 13.89 4.14
C ALA A 265 -3.83 13.05 4.82
N VAL A 266 -4.19 12.30 5.86
CA VAL A 266 -3.25 11.40 6.56
C VAL A 266 -2.74 10.30 5.62
N PHE A 267 -3.60 9.73 4.79
CA PHE A 267 -3.21 8.75 3.76
C PHE A 267 -2.22 9.34 2.76
N THR A 268 -2.49 10.54 2.22
CA THR A 268 -1.62 11.22 1.25
C THR A 268 -0.25 11.52 1.87
N VAL A 269 -0.22 12.02 3.10
CA VAL A 269 1.04 12.26 3.83
C VAL A 269 1.82 10.96 4.01
N ALA A 270 1.16 9.87 4.41
CA ALA A 270 1.80 8.56 4.53
C ALA A 270 2.29 8.02 3.19
N LEU A 271 1.54 8.20 2.10
CA LEU A 271 1.95 7.79 0.75
C LEU A 271 3.20 8.52 0.26
N LEU A 272 3.35 9.80 0.61
CA LEU A 272 4.53 10.58 0.23
C LEU A 272 5.73 10.26 1.11
N LEU A 273 5.54 10.15 2.43
CA LEU A 273 6.62 10.13 3.42
C LEU A 273 6.95 8.75 4.01
N ALA A 274 6.19 7.68 3.71
CA ALA A 274 6.43 6.38 4.31
C ALA A 274 7.87 5.86 4.03
N PRO A 275 8.54 5.28 5.04
CA PRO A 275 9.99 5.02 4.98
C PRO A 275 10.39 3.97 3.94
N GLU A 276 9.59 2.93 3.73
CA GLU A 276 9.90 1.85 2.78
C GLU A 276 8.99 1.83 1.55
N ARG A 277 7.75 2.32 1.70
CA ARG A 277 6.71 2.31 0.64
C ARG A 277 6.36 3.70 0.12
N GLY A 278 6.94 4.75 0.67
CA GLY A 278 6.64 6.12 0.28
C GLY A 278 7.27 6.45 -1.06
N LEU A 279 6.58 7.27 -1.86
CA LEU A 279 7.06 7.68 -3.18
C LEU A 279 8.40 8.42 -3.08
N LEU A 280 8.56 9.30 -2.08
CA LEU A 280 9.81 10.05 -1.89
C LEU A 280 10.95 9.15 -1.40
N ALA A 281 10.67 8.18 -0.53
CA ALA A 281 11.68 7.23 -0.08
C ALA A 281 12.16 6.32 -1.22
N GLN A 282 11.26 5.88 -2.10
CA GLN A 282 11.61 5.11 -3.30
C GLN A 282 12.43 5.94 -4.28
N VAL A 283 12.04 7.19 -4.55
CA VAL A 283 12.82 8.08 -5.42
C VAL A 283 14.19 8.36 -4.81
N TYR A 284 14.28 8.63 -3.50
CA TYR A 284 15.55 8.88 -2.82
C TYR A 284 16.48 7.67 -2.86
N THR A 285 15.96 6.47 -2.55
CA THR A 285 16.76 5.23 -2.60
C THR A 285 17.19 4.90 -4.02
N HIS A 286 16.33 5.09 -5.02
CA HIS A 286 16.67 4.90 -6.43
C HIS A 286 17.73 5.88 -6.92
N LEU A 287 17.60 7.17 -6.59
CA LEU A 287 18.60 8.18 -6.92
C LEU A 287 19.93 7.91 -6.23
N ARG A 288 19.91 7.53 -4.94
CA ARG A 288 21.12 7.18 -4.19
C ARG A 288 21.82 5.96 -4.78
N ARG A 289 21.07 4.92 -5.16
CA ARG A 289 21.60 3.73 -5.85
C ARG A 289 22.17 4.08 -7.22
N ARG A 290 21.48 4.91 -8.01
CA ARG A 290 21.97 5.40 -9.31
C ARG A 290 23.27 6.19 -9.18
N LEU A 291 23.37 7.09 -8.21
CA LEU A 291 24.59 7.87 -7.98
C LEU A 291 25.76 7.00 -7.49
N ALA A 292 25.48 6.00 -6.66
CA ALA A 292 26.48 5.02 -6.23
C ALA A 292 26.99 4.19 -7.43
N ALA A 293 26.08 3.65 -8.25
CA ALA A 293 26.42 2.90 -9.45
C ALA A 293 27.19 3.76 -10.47
N ASP A 294 26.75 4.99 -10.74
CA ASP A 294 27.45 5.93 -11.63
C ASP A 294 28.89 6.21 -11.12
N THR A 295 29.07 6.27 -9.80
CA THR A 295 30.40 6.45 -9.18
C THR A 295 31.28 5.23 -9.40
N GLU A 296 30.77 4.03 -9.12
CA GLU A 296 31.51 2.78 -9.29
C GLU A 296 31.86 2.51 -10.76
N HIS A 297 30.90 2.70 -11.67
CA HIS A 297 31.14 2.57 -13.10
C HIS A 297 32.16 3.58 -13.63
N PHE A 298 32.13 4.83 -13.15
CA PHE A 298 33.13 5.84 -13.56
C PHE A 298 34.53 5.42 -13.09
N LEU A 299 34.67 4.99 -11.83
CA LEU A 299 35.94 4.55 -11.26
C LEU A 299 36.48 3.29 -11.96
N ARG A 300 35.59 2.32 -12.26
CA ARG A 300 35.93 1.10 -13.01
C ARG A 300 36.41 1.44 -14.43
N ALA A 301 35.66 2.26 -15.16
CA ALA A 301 36.02 2.68 -16.51
C ALA A 301 37.32 3.51 -16.54
N ALA A 302 37.59 4.31 -15.50
CA ALA A 302 38.86 5.02 -15.36
C ALA A 302 40.04 4.07 -15.11
N TRP A 303 39.83 2.98 -14.36
CA TRP A 303 40.84 1.93 -14.15
C TRP A 303 41.10 1.13 -15.44
N GLU A 304 40.05 0.66 -16.11
CA GLU A 304 40.14 -0.06 -17.38
C GLU A 304 40.84 0.79 -18.46
N ALA A 305 40.54 2.09 -18.54
CA ALA A 305 41.20 3.01 -19.46
C ALA A 305 42.72 3.13 -19.20
N GLN A 306 43.17 3.03 -17.95
CA GLN A 306 44.59 2.99 -17.61
C GLN A 306 45.24 1.67 -18.01
N GLU A 307 44.54 0.54 -17.84
CA GLU A 307 45.01 -0.78 -18.30
C GLU A 307 45.16 -0.82 -19.83
N ILE A 308 44.20 -0.26 -20.59
CA ILE A 308 44.29 -0.13 -22.05
C ILE A 308 45.49 0.74 -22.45
N ALA A 309 45.78 1.79 -21.69
CA ALA A 309 46.95 2.65 -21.90
C ALA A 309 48.28 2.00 -21.46
N GLY A 310 48.31 0.67 -21.24
CA GLY A 310 49.51 -0.10 -20.94
C GLY A 310 49.91 -0.08 -19.46
N ALA A 311 48.99 0.16 -18.54
CA ALA A 311 49.23 -0.07 -17.11
C ALA A 311 49.13 -1.57 -16.82
N GLY A 312 50.22 -2.18 -16.32
CA GLY A 312 50.22 -3.58 -15.89
C GLY A 312 49.34 -3.81 -14.66
N PRO A 313 48.94 -5.07 -14.37
CA PRO A 313 48.09 -5.41 -13.22
C PRO A 313 48.70 -4.87 -11.92
N GLY A 314 47.99 -3.94 -11.27
CA GLY A 314 48.41 -3.29 -10.03
C GLY A 314 48.94 -1.84 -10.18
N THR A 315 49.33 -1.41 -11.39
CA THR A 315 49.84 -0.04 -11.68
C THR A 315 48.78 0.90 -12.28
N ALA A 316 47.60 0.37 -12.63
CA ALA A 316 46.46 1.09 -13.23
C ALA A 316 45.70 2.04 -12.28
N GLY A 317 46.27 2.34 -11.10
CA GLY A 317 45.77 3.35 -10.17
C GLY A 317 46.47 4.70 -10.29
N ASP A 318 47.68 4.75 -10.86
CA ASP A 318 48.58 5.90 -10.76
C ASP A 318 48.79 6.65 -12.09
N ARG A 319 48.06 6.30 -13.15
CA ARG A 319 48.16 6.97 -14.47
C ARG A 319 47.02 7.94 -14.72
N TRP A 320 47.21 8.80 -15.71
CA TRP A 320 46.17 9.68 -16.23
C TRP A 320 45.40 8.96 -17.34
N ALA A 321 44.08 9.00 -17.26
CA ALA A 321 43.18 8.47 -18.28
C ALA A 321 42.36 9.60 -18.92
N PRO A 322 42.21 9.63 -20.26
CA PRO A 322 41.40 10.63 -20.92
C PRO A 322 39.92 10.44 -20.60
N ILE A 323 39.23 11.52 -20.23
CA ILE A 323 37.79 11.50 -19.91
C ILE A 323 36.97 10.98 -21.11
N GLY A 324 37.47 11.19 -22.33
CA GLY A 324 36.88 10.66 -23.56
C GLY A 324 36.86 9.12 -23.60
N ALA A 325 37.94 8.45 -23.16
CA ALA A 325 37.98 6.99 -23.10
C ALA A 325 37.05 6.43 -22.01
N VAL A 326 36.99 7.09 -20.84
CA VAL A 326 36.05 6.74 -19.76
C VAL A 326 34.60 6.88 -20.23
N ALA A 327 34.29 7.94 -20.98
CA ALA A 327 32.96 8.16 -21.55
C ALA A 327 32.62 7.09 -22.61
N ALA A 328 33.56 6.75 -23.49
CA ALA A 328 33.38 5.76 -24.54
C ALA A 328 33.16 4.35 -23.97
N ALA A 329 33.90 3.96 -22.93
CA ALA A 329 33.78 2.66 -22.28
C ALA A 329 32.40 2.38 -21.66
N ARG A 330 31.60 3.42 -21.37
CA ARG A 330 30.24 3.30 -20.81
C ARG A 330 29.14 3.84 -21.73
N GLY A 331 29.47 4.22 -22.98
CA GLY A 331 28.50 4.82 -23.91
C GLY A 331 27.94 6.17 -23.42
N TRP A 332 28.65 6.88 -22.55
CA TRP A 332 28.19 8.15 -21.98
C TRP A 332 28.51 9.33 -22.90
N ARG A 333 27.61 10.32 -22.93
CA ARG A 333 27.93 11.63 -23.51
C ARG A 333 29.11 12.26 -22.76
N ILE A 334 30.10 12.81 -23.47
CA ILE A 334 31.29 13.45 -22.88
C ILE A 334 30.91 14.51 -21.84
N GLY A 335 29.82 15.27 -22.06
CA GLY A 335 29.31 16.25 -21.10
C GLY A 335 28.88 15.64 -19.75
N ARG A 336 28.31 14.42 -19.75
CA ARG A 336 27.94 13.69 -18.51
C ARG A 336 29.19 13.22 -17.78
N ALA A 337 30.15 12.63 -18.49
CA ALA A 337 31.41 12.17 -17.91
C ALA A 337 32.21 13.33 -17.30
N ARG A 338 32.25 14.51 -17.96
CA ARG A 338 32.89 15.71 -17.40
C ARG A 338 32.22 16.22 -16.12
N ARG A 339 30.89 16.14 -16.01
CA ARG A 339 30.17 16.52 -14.77
C ARG A 339 30.45 15.53 -13.63
N LEU A 340 30.41 14.23 -13.92
CA LEU A 340 30.75 13.19 -12.96
C LEU A 340 32.20 13.31 -12.47
N ALA A 341 33.15 13.51 -13.38
CA ALA A 341 34.55 13.74 -13.04
C ALA A 341 34.73 14.95 -12.11
N PHE A 342 33.96 16.03 -12.32
CA PHE A 342 34.02 17.23 -11.47
C PHE A 342 33.55 16.92 -10.06
N TRP A 343 32.40 16.25 -9.97
CA TRP A 343 31.79 15.89 -8.69
C TRP A 343 32.64 14.87 -7.91
N LEU A 344 33.24 13.90 -8.59
CA LEU A 344 34.17 12.93 -7.97
C LEU A 344 35.48 13.57 -7.54
N ALA A 345 35.92 14.63 -8.23
CA ALA A 345 37.09 15.41 -7.80
C ALA A 345 36.84 16.20 -6.52
N GLN A 346 35.66 16.81 -6.38
CA GLN A 346 35.27 17.47 -5.12
C GLN A 346 35.17 16.47 -3.94
N ARG A 347 34.88 15.20 -4.22
CA ARG A 347 34.88 14.12 -3.22
C ARG A 347 36.26 13.53 -2.92
N GLY A 348 37.32 14.02 -3.58
CA GLY A 348 38.68 13.53 -3.40
C GLY A 348 38.89 12.09 -3.86
N LEU A 349 38.07 11.60 -4.80
CA LEU A 349 38.25 10.28 -5.42
C LEU A 349 39.09 10.39 -6.70
N VAL A 350 39.02 11.51 -7.40
CA VAL A 350 39.64 11.71 -8.71
C VAL A 350 40.37 13.07 -8.76
N ALA A 351 41.54 13.14 -9.37
CA ALA A 351 42.19 14.38 -9.78
C ALA A 351 41.91 14.67 -11.27
N ARG A 352 41.86 15.94 -11.65
CA ARG A 352 41.55 16.37 -13.02
C ARG A 352 42.59 17.36 -13.54
N ALA A 353 43.07 17.16 -14.76
CA ALA A 353 43.95 18.08 -15.48
C ALA A 353 43.74 17.87 -17.00
N ASP A 354 43.65 18.95 -17.78
CA ASP A 354 43.68 18.94 -19.26
C ASP A 354 42.77 17.91 -19.96
N GLY A 355 41.55 17.70 -19.44
CA GLY A 355 40.61 16.73 -20.00
C GLY A 355 40.92 15.26 -19.67
N ASN A 356 41.92 15.03 -18.82
CA ASN A 356 42.28 13.76 -18.24
C ASN A 356 41.85 13.67 -16.76
N VAL A 357 41.79 12.44 -16.28
CA VAL A 357 41.38 12.04 -14.95
C VAL A 357 42.41 11.09 -14.37
N HIS A 358 42.79 11.30 -13.12
CA HIS A 358 43.70 10.43 -12.38
C HIS A 358 43.01 9.97 -11.09
N LEU A 359 43.19 8.71 -10.72
CA LEU A 359 42.57 8.17 -9.51
C LEU A 359 43.42 8.57 -8.29
N THR A 360 42.82 9.23 -7.30
CA THR A 360 43.51 9.44 -6.01
C THR A 360 43.74 8.11 -5.29
N PRO A 361 44.60 8.00 -4.26
CA PRO A 361 44.78 6.75 -3.52
C PRO A 361 43.46 6.16 -2.99
N ARG A 362 42.53 7.02 -2.55
CA ARG A 362 41.18 6.62 -2.12
C ARG A 362 40.32 6.15 -3.29
N GLY A 363 40.38 6.83 -4.43
CA GLY A 363 39.68 6.45 -5.66
C GLY A 363 40.20 5.17 -6.28
N ALA A 364 41.51 4.95 -6.29
CA ALA A 364 42.17 3.75 -6.78
C ALA A 364 41.78 2.53 -5.93
N ALA A 365 41.73 2.67 -4.60
CA ALA A 365 41.23 1.61 -3.72
C ALA A 365 39.75 1.27 -3.98
N ALA A 366 38.91 2.28 -4.24
CA ALA A 366 37.50 2.08 -4.58
C ALA A 366 37.32 1.45 -5.98
N ALA A 367 38.05 1.93 -6.98
CA ALA A 367 38.08 1.37 -8.33
C ALA A 367 38.52 -0.09 -8.31
N ARG A 368 39.58 -0.41 -7.56
CA ARG A 368 40.09 -1.78 -7.40
C ARG A 368 39.02 -2.73 -6.84
N ARG A 369 38.25 -2.29 -5.84
CA ARG A 369 37.13 -3.08 -5.30
C ARG A 369 36.04 -3.30 -6.33
N ALA A 370 35.65 -2.26 -7.07
CA ALA A 370 34.62 -2.35 -8.10
C ALA A 370 35.03 -3.27 -9.26
N VAL A 371 36.25 -3.11 -9.80
CA VAL A 371 36.81 -3.96 -10.86
C VAL A 371 36.85 -5.42 -10.41
N ARG A 372 37.30 -5.66 -9.17
CA ARG A 372 37.39 -7.02 -8.62
C ARG A 372 36.02 -7.67 -8.49
N ALA A 373 35.04 -6.97 -7.93
CA ALA A 373 33.68 -7.49 -7.80
C ALA A 373 33.07 -7.83 -9.16
N HIS A 374 33.23 -6.94 -10.14
CA HIS A 374 32.76 -7.13 -11.51
C HIS A 374 33.38 -8.38 -12.16
N ARG A 375 34.72 -8.48 -12.17
CA ARG A 375 35.43 -9.62 -12.77
C ARG A 375 35.15 -10.94 -12.07
N ALA A 376 34.92 -10.92 -10.75
CA ALA A 376 34.54 -12.13 -10.01
C ALA A 376 33.20 -12.70 -10.51
N VAL A 377 32.23 -11.83 -10.74
CA VAL A 377 30.91 -12.23 -11.26
C VAL A 377 31.03 -12.70 -12.70
N GLU A 378 31.78 -11.97 -13.53
CA GLU A 378 32.01 -12.34 -14.93
C GLU A 378 32.65 -13.73 -15.06
N HIS A 379 33.72 -14.01 -14.31
CA HIS A 379 34.37 -15.32 -14.26
C HIS A 379 33.42 -16.43 -13.79
N HIS A 380 32.60 -16.16 -12.77
CA HIS A 380 31.62 -17.12 -12.29
C HIS A 380 30.53 -17.42 -13.32
N LEU A 381 30.01 -16.39 -14.01
CA LEU A 381 28.99 -16.55 -15.05
C LEU A 381 29.53 -17.32 -16.27
N LEU A 382 30.78 -17.07 -16.67
CA LEU A 382 31.45 -17.84 -17.71
C LEU A 382 31.63 -19.30 -17.30
N ALA A 383 32.05 -19.57 -16.06
CA ALA A 383 32.16 -20.93 -15.52
C ALA A 383 30.81 -21.64 -15.41
N ALA A 384 29.71 -20.90 -15.20
CA ALA A 384 28.35 -21.42 -15.14
C ALA A 384 27.69 -21.64 -16.52
N GLY A 385 28.40 -21.38 -17.62
CA GLY A 385 27.93 -21.66 -18.97
C GLY A 385 27.26 -20.49 -19.70
N ALA A 386 27.57 -19.24 -19.35
CA ALA A 386 27.15 -18.08 -20.14
C ALA A 386 27.65 -18.21 -21.60
N THR A 387 26.74 -18.04 -22.56
CA THR A 387 26.94 -18.44 -23.97
C THR A 387 27.82 -17.49 -24.78
N ASP A 388 28.00 -16.24 -24.34
CA ASP A 388 28.99 -15.31 -24.92
C ASP A 388 29.55 -14.34 -23.85
N ILE A 389 30.73 -13.78 -24.10
CA ILE A 389 31.43 -12.89 -23.16
C ILE A 389 30.68 -11.56 -22.98
N ALA A 390 29.99 -11.09 -24.02
CA ALA A 390 29.21 -9.85 -23.98
C ALA A 390 27.93 -9.96 -23.11
N SER A 391 27.29 -11.12 -23.07
CA SER A 391 26.14 -11.41 -22.20
C SER A 391 26.60 -11.61 -20.76
N ALA A 392 27.76 -12.23 -20.53
CA ALA A 392 28.37 -12.32 -19.21
C ALA A 392 28.70 -10.92 -18.63
N ASP A 393 29.28 -10.00 -19.42
CA ASP A 393 29.52 -8.59 -19.01
C ASP A 393 28.21 -7.85 -18.67
N ARG A 394 27.18 -7.97 -19.54
CA ARG A 394 25.86 -7.35 -19.29
C ARG A 394 25.16 -7.91 -18.06
N LEU A 395 25.23 -9.22 -17.83
CA LEU A 395 24.66 -9.87 -16.66
C LEU A 395 25.44 -9.52 -15.39
N ALA A 396 26.77 -9.42 -15.48
CA ALA A 396 27.60 -8.94 -14.39
C ALA A 396 27.24 -7.50 -14.00
N ASP A 397 27.06 -6.59 -14.96
CA ASP A 397 26.60 -5.22 -14.74
C ASP A 397 25.21 -5.15 -14.05
N LEU A 398 24.34 -6.12 -14.29
CA LEU A 398 23.01 -6.19 -13.66
C LEU A 398 23.04 -6.78 -12.25
N VAL A 399 24.00 -7.67 -11.96
CA VAL A 399 24.07 -8.44 -10.71
C VAL A 399 25.02 -7.81 -9.69
N GLU A 400 26.08 -7.11 -10.13
CA GLU A 400 27.13 -6.57 -9.26
C GLU A 400 26.61 -5.58 -8.20
N HIS A 401 25.59 -4.78 -8.52
CA HIS A 401 25.00 -3.79 -7.61
C HIS A 401 24.06 -4.41 -6.56
N GLY A 402 23.73 -5.70 -6.70
CA GLY A 402 22.86 -6.46 -5.79
C GLY A 402 23.61 -7.44 -4.88
N LEU A 403 24.89 -7.71 -5.13
CA LEU A 403 25.68 -8.68 -4.37
C LEU A 403 26.26 -8.05 -3.10
N PRO A 404 26.05 -8.65 -1.91
CA PRO A 404 26.77 -8.27 -0.71
C PRO A 404 28.30 -8.43 -0.93
N PRO A 405 29.14 -7.51 -0.41
CA PRO A 405 30.59 -7.53 -0.64
C PRO A 405 31.25 -8.84 -0.16
N GLU A 406 30.68 -9.49 0.86
CA GLU A 406 31.12 -10.79 1.36
C GLU A 406 30.87 -11.93 0.37
N MET A 407 29.78 -11.84 -0.41
CA MET A 407 29.41 -12.86 -1.39
C MET A 407 30.28 -12.76 -2.65
N ALA A 408 30.57 -11.53 -3.09
CA ALA A 408 31.54 -11.28 -4.17
C ALA A 408 32.95 -11.79 -3.84
N ALA A 409 33.38 -11.69 -2.58
CA ALA A 409 34.67 -12.21 -2.13
C ALA A 409 34.76 -13.74 -2.16
N ARG A 410 33.64 -14.45 -1.98
CA ARG A 410 33.56 -15.92 -2.03
C ARG A 410 33.54 -16.49 -3.46
N LEU A 411 33.27 -15.67 -4.47
CA LEU A 411 33.25 -16.08 -5.87
C LEU A 411 34.66 -16.20 -6.48
N LEU A 412 35.70 -15.71 -5.80
CA LEU A 412 37.08 -15.76 -6.29
C LEU A 412 37.87 -16.87 -5.58
N PRO A 413 38.73 -17.62 -6.31
CA PRO A 413 39.61 -18.63 -5.71
C PRO A 413 40.72 -18.01 -4.84
N GLU A 414 41.13 -16.78 -5.12
CA GLU A 414 42.18 -16.03 -4.41
C GLU A 414 41.61 -14.71 -3.86
N PRO A 415 41.45 -14.55 -2.53
CA PRO A 415 40.77 -13.38 -1.94
C PRO A 415 41.60 -12.10 -1.95
N SER A 416 42.83 -12.10 -2.48
CA SER A 416 43.72 -10.93 -2.52
C SER A 416 44.11 -10.49 -3.95
N ALA A 417 44.02 -11.39 -4.93
CA ALA A 417 44.43 -11.10 -6.31
C ALA A 417 43.32 -10.38 -7.09
N LEU A 418 43.72 -9.44 -7.96
CA LEU A 418 42.83 -8.82 -8.94
C LEU A 418 42.87 -9.67 -10.21
N PRO A 419 41.80 -10.41 -10.55
CA PRO A 419 41.81 -11.29 -11.72
C PRO A 419 41.99 -10.47 -13.01
N ALA A 420 42.67 -11.06 -14.00
CA ALA A 420 42.75 -10.47 -15.33
C ALA A 420 41.36 -10.35 -15.96
N SER A 421 41.15 -9.33 -16.79
CA SER A 421 39.91 -9.23 -17.57
C SER A 421 39.82 -10.45 -18.50
N PRO A 422 38.68 -11.15 -18.54
CA PRO A 422 38.48 -12.29 -19.43
C PRO A 422 38.29 -11.88 -20.91
N HIS A 423 38.27 -10.58 -21.23
CA HIS A 423 38.17 -10.05 -22.59
C HIS A 423 39.25 -8.99 -22.91
N GLN A 424 39.49 -8.72 -24.19
CA GLN A 424 40.37 -7.62 -24.60
C GLN A 424 39.67 -6.27 -24.36
N LEU A 425 40.26 -5.46 -23.49
CA LEU A 425 39.78 -4.11 -23.20
C LEU A 425 40.00 -3.20 -24.42
N GLY A 426 38.92 -2.62 -24.97
CA GLY A 426 39.00 -1.63 -26.08
C GLY A 426 38.20 -1.97 -27.34
N GLU A 427 37.69 -3.19 -27.49
CA GLU A 427 36.66 -3.47 -28.50
C GLU A 427 35.34 -2.78 -28.11
N ARG A 428 34.65 -2.17 -29.08
CA ARG A 428 33.41 -1.44 -28.81
C ARG A 428 32.40 -2.38 -28.15
N ARG A 429 31.99 -2.05 -26.93
CA ARG A 429 30.81 -2.65 -26.29
C ARG A 429 29.61 -2.44 -27.23
N PRO A 430 28.98 -3.49 -27.77
CA PRO A 430 27.83 -3.35 -28.66
C PRO A 430 26.61 -2.76 -27.94
#